data_AF-A0A838KXJ2-F1
#
_entry.id   AF-A0A838KXJ2-F1
#
_cell.length_a   1.000
_cell.length_b   1.000
_cell.length_c   1.000
_cell.angle_alpha   90.00
_cell.angle_beta   90.00
_cell.angle_gamma   90.00
#
_symmetry.space_group_name_H-M   'P 1'
#
loop_
_entity.id
_entity.type
_entity.pdbx_description
1 polymer ?
#
loop_
_entity_poly.entity_id
_entity_poly.type
_entity_poly.pdbx_seq_one_letter_code
_entity_poly.pdbx_strand_id
1 'polypeptide(L)'
;DLVVDTSGYSALDTRLRFKKLAESFSSRMTVSLMSFGFKHGTPLDVDTLLDVRFLPNPHYDPELRPLTGHDARVREAVLGSKDCNEFLEKTGGLLSFLIPRYAAEGKTYFTVGIGCTGGRHRSVAITEELTERLRQENTEIDLFIRHRDVER
;
A
#
# COMPACT_ATOMS: atom_id res chain seq x y z
N ASP A 1 -13.02 -27.09 13.34
CA ASP A 1 -12.68 -28.04 12.26
C ASP A 1 -13.78 -28.16 11.25
N LEU A 2 -13.43 -28.12 9.96
CA LEU A 2 -14.35 -28.36 8.85
C LEU A 2 -14.02 -29.73 8.25
N VAL A 3 -14.98 -30.66 8.27
CA VAL A 3 -14.86 -31.98 7.65
C VAL A 3 -15.56 -31.95 6.31
N VAL A 4 -14.82 -32.26 5.24
CA VAL A 4 -15.35 -32.33 3.88
C VAL A 4 -15.31 -33.77 3.42
N ASP A 5 -16.49 -34.38 3.23
CA ASP A 5 -16.60 -35.71 2.66
C ASP A 5 -16.28 -35.67 1.16
N THR A 6 -15.23 -36.38 0.77
CA THR A 6 -14.75 -36.46 -0.62
C THR A 6 -15.14 -37.76 -1.31
N SER A 7 -15.92 -38.62 -0.63
CA SER A 7 -16.38 -39.90 -1.16
C SER A 7 -17.21 -39.69 -2.42
N GLY A 8 -16.71 -40.16 -3.56
CA GLY A 8 -17.40 -40.09 -4.85
C GLY A 8 -16.94 -38.97 -5.79
N TYR A 9 -15.99 -38.12 -5.39
CA TYR A 9 -15.38 -37.16 -6.32
C TYR A 9 -14.18 -37.74 -7.05
N SER A 10 -13.98 -37.31 -8.29
CA SER A 10 -12.71 -37.51 -8.97
C SER A 10 -11.60 -36.68 -8.29
N ALA A 11 -10.33 -37.04 -8.54
CA ALA A 11 -9.19 -36.28 -8.02
C ALA A 11 -9.20 -34.82 -8.49
N LEU A 12 -9.67 -34.56 -9.71
CA LEU A 12 -9.79 -33.22 -10.28
C LEU A 12 -10.90 -32.42 -9.59
N ASP A 13 -12.08 -33.03 -9.36
CA ASP A 13 -13.21 -32.36 -8.70
C ASP A 13 -12.90 -32.04 -7.24
N THR A 14 -12.22 -32.95 -6.54
CA THR A 14 -11.72 -32.72 -5.19
C THR A 14 -10.77 -31.53 -5.15
N ARG A 15 -9.80 -31.46 -6.08
CA ARG A 15 -8.85 -30.34 -6.17
C ARG A 15 -9.54 -29.01 -6.46
N LEU A 16 -10.52 -28.98 -7.37
CA LEU A 16 -11.27 -27.76 -7.70
C LEU A 16 -12.15 -27.29 -6.52
N ARG A 17 -12.77 -28.22 -5.78
CA ARG A 17 -13.55 -27.91 -4.59
C ARG A 17 -12.69 -27.46 -3.42
N PHE A 18 -11.54 -28.10 -3.18
CA PHE A 18 -10.58 -27.63 -2.18
C PHE A 18 -10.02 -26.26 -2.52
N LYS A 19 -9.75 -25.98 -3.80
CA LYS A 19 -9.36 -24.65 -4.25
C LYS A 19 -10.46 -23.62 -3.97
N LYS A 20 -11.71 -23.90 -4.35
CA LYS A 20 -12.87 -23.04 -4.02
C LYS A 20 -13.10 -22.86 -2.52
N LEU A 21 -12.85 -23.90 -1.73
CA LEU A 21 -13.01 -23.87 -0.29
C LEU A 21 -11.89 -23.05 0.36
N ALA A 22 -10.63 -23.22 -0.05
CA ALA A 22 -9.50 -22.39 0.34
C ALA A 22 -9.69 -20.93 -0.10
N GLU A 23 -10.27 -20.70 -1.28
CA GLU A 23 -10.73 -19.39 -1.77
C GLU A 23 -11.89 -18.84 -0.91
N SER A 24 -12.79 -19.67 -0.40
CA SER A 24 -13.86 -19.24 0.53
C SER A 24 -13.36 -18.98 1.95
N PHE A 25 -12.21 -19.58 2.31
CA PHE A 25 -11.41 -19.25 3.50
C PHE A 25 -10.36 -18.20 3.20
N SER A 26 -10.42 -17.52 2.04
CA SER A 26 -9.43 -16.53 1.62
C SER A 26 -9.16 -15.57 2.78
N SER A 27 -8.00 -15.74 3.39
CA SER A 27 -7.38 -14.67 4.14
C SER A 27 -7.24 -13.55 3.13
N ARG A 28 -8.07 -12.52 3.25
CA ARG A 28 -7.90 -11.30 2.47
C ARG A 28 -6.43 -10.91 2.54
N MET A 29 -5.84 -10.60 1.39
CA MET A 29 -4.48 -10.12 1.38
C MET A 29 -4.43 -8.84 2.21
N THR A 30 -3.52 -8.80 3.18
CA THR A 30 -3.22 -7.56 3.90
C THR A 30 -2.20 -6.77 3.07
N VAL A 31 -2.60 -5.59 2.62
CA VAL A 31 -1.71 -4.65 1.94
C VAL A 31 -1.33 -3.53 2.91
N SER A 32 -0.05 -3.42 3.23
CA SER A 32 0.50 -2.44 4.16
C SER A 32 1.19 -1.32 3.39
N LEU A 33 0.75 -0.08 3.57
CA LEU A 33 1.41 1.11 3.04
C LEU A 33 2.19 1.79 4.17
N MET A 34 3.50 1.92 3.99
CA MET A 34 4.39 2.49 5.00
C MET A 34 5.11 3.73 4.48
N SER A 35 4.93 4.88 5.15
CA SER A 35 5.79 6.04 4.91
C SER A 35 7.08 5.96 5.73
N PHE A 36 8.20 6.37 5.13
CA PHE A 36 9.49 6.44 5.83
C PHE A 36 10.42 7.54 5.27
N GLY A 37 11.49 7.81 6.01
CA GLY A 37 12.58 8.72 5.65
C GLY A 37 13.86 7.97 5.29
N PHE A 38 14.40 8.18 4.09
CA PHE A 38 15.68 7.60 3.66
C PHE A 38 16.86 7.97 4.57
N LYS A 39 16.82 9.16 5.20
CA LYS A 39 17.86 9.56 6.18
C LYS A 39 17.91 8.66 7.42
N HIS A 40 16.86 7.87 7.66
CA HIS A 40 16.75 6.91 8.75
C HIS A 40 16.94 5.45 8.30
N GLY A 41 17.36 5.24 7.05
CA GLY A 41 17.54 3.91 6.45
C GLY A 41 16.27 3.35 5.81
N THR A 42 16.44 2.51 4.80
CA THR A 42 15.34 1.81 4.12
C THR A 42 14.78 0.70 5.01
N PRO A 43 13.45 0.57 5.19
CA PRO A 43 12.88 -0.57 5.91
C PRO A 43 13.26 -1.89 5.23
N LEU A 44 13.51 -2.93 6.03
CA LEU A 44 13.90 -4.25 5.51
C LEU A 44 12.68 -5.09 5.11
N ASP A 45 11.50 -4.71 5.59
CA ASP A 45 10.22 -5.40 5.50
C ASP A 45 9.30 -4.82 4.40
N VAL A 46 9.88 -4.37 3.28
CA VAL A 46 9.15 -3.85 2.12
C VAL A 46 9.31 -4.75 0.90
N ASP A 47 8.21 -5.05 0.23
CA ASP A 47 8.18 -5.79 -1.02
C ASP A 47 8.38 -4.89 -2.24
N THR A 48 7.87 -3.65 -2.14
CA THR A 48 7.97 -2.64 -3.19
C THR A 48 8.31 -1.30 -2.56
N LEU A 49 9.26 -0.60 -3.16
CA LEU A 49 9.72 0.69 -2.69
C LEU A 49 9.44 1.77 -3.73
N LEU A 50 8.83 2.87 -3.29
CA LEU A 50 8.53 4.04 -4.09
C LEU A 50 9.28 5.25 -3.54
N ASP A 51 10.21 5.80 -4.33
CA ASP A 51 10.93 7.03 -3.99
C ASP A 51 10.15 8.26 -4.49
N VAL A 52 9.68 9.09 -3.55
CA VAL A 52 8.91 10.30 -3.84
C VAL A 52 9.71 11.59 -3.61
N ARG A 53 11.04 11.52 -3.56
CA ARG A 53 11.91 12.69 -3.38
C ARG A 53 11.88 13.68 -4.54
N PHE A 54 11.36 13.27 -5.70
CA PHE A 54 11.20 14.13 -6.87
C PHE A 54 10.00 15.10 -6.74
N LEU A 55 9.05 14.83 -5.85
CA LEU A 55 7.89 15.70 -5.63
C LEU A 55 8.26 17.03 -4.94
N PRO A 56 7.42 18.08 -5.09
CA PRO A 56 7.62 19.38 -4.45
C PRO A 56 7.91 19.22 -2.96
N ASN A 57 8.94 19.92 -2.47
CA ASN A 57 9.44 19.73 -1.12
C ASN A 57 8.90 20.82 -0.17
N PRO A 58 7.94 20.51 0.73
CA PRO A 58 7.34 21.50 1.63
C PRO A 58 8.35 22.08 2.64
N HIS A 59 9.49 21.43 2.82
CA HIS A 59 10.54 21.88 3.75
C HIS A 59 11.11 23.26 3.40
N TYR A 60 11.00 23.73 2.15
CA TYR A 60 11.48 25.06 1.76
C TYR A 60 10.55 26.19 2.19
N ASP A 61 9.30 25.87 2.56
CA ASP A 61 8.37 26.83 3.14
C ASP A 61 8.49 26.79 4.68
N PRO A 62 8.94 27.88 5.34
CA PRO A 62 9.07 27.93 6.79
C PRO A 62 7.77 27.63 7.55
N GLU A 63 6.61 27.93 6.98
CA GLU A 63 5.30 27.69 7.61
C GLU A 63 4.88 26.23 7.50
N LEU A 64 5.30 25.52 6.45
CA LEU A 64 5.01 24.10 6.25
C LEU A 64 6.04 23.18 6.91
N ARG A 65 7.26 23.67 7.13
CA ARG A 65 8.35 22.91 7.76
C ARG A 65 7.97 22.25 9.10
N PRO A 66 7.28 22.91 10.05
CA PRO A 66 6.90 22.27 11.33
C PRO A 66 5.75 21.28 11.19
N LEU A 67 4.98 21.32 10.10
CA LEU A 67 3.83 20.45 9.86
C LEU A 67 4.26 19.05 9.41
N THR A 68 3.29 18.19 9.17
CA THR A 68 3.44 16.81 8.68
C THR A 68 2.57 16.58 7.46
N GLY A 69 2.74 15.44 6.78
CA GLY A 69 1.88 15.06 5.65
C GLY A 69 0.42 14.77 6.03
N HIS A 70 0.06 14.77 7.31
CA HIS A 70 -1.35 14.73 7.75
C HIS A 70 -2.02 16.10 7.66
N ASP A 71 -1.24 17.18 7.74
CA ASP A 71 -1.76 18.54 7.72
C ASP A 71 -2.22 18.93 6.31
N ALA A 72 -3.43 19.49 6.22
CA ALA A 72 -4.06 19.86 4.95
C ALA A 72 -3.16 20.76 4.08
N ARG A 73 -2.48 21.74 4.69
CA ARG A 73 -1.56 22.65 3.98
C ARG A 73 -0.38 21.92 3.32
N VAL A 74 0.17 20.90 3.99
CA VAL A 74 1.26 20.08 3.44
C VAL A 74 0.73 19.17 2.35
N ARG A 75 -0.43 18.54 2.57
CA ARG A 75 -1.10 17.71 1.57
C ARG A 75 -1.35 18.50 0.29
N GLU A 76 -1.94 19.68 0.38
CA GLU A 76 -2.19 20.56 -0.76
C GLU A 76 -0.90 20.92 -1.50
N ALA A 77 0.16 21.30 -0.77
CA ALA A 77 1.45 21.63 -1.37
C ALA A 77 2.09 20.45 -2.14
N VAL A 78 1.90 19.21 -1.68
CA VAL A 78 2.44 18.01 -2.34
C VAL A 78 1.53 17.54 -3.48
N LEU A 79 0.23 17.41 -3.22
CA LEU A 79 -0.79 16.86 -4.12
C LEU A 79 -1.20 17.83 -5.24
N GLY A 80 -0.99 19.14 -5.06
CA GLY A 80 -1.33 20.15 -6.05
C GLY A 80 -0.48 20.13 -7.32
N SER A 81 0.61 19.37 -7.35
CA SER A 81 1.46 19.27 -8.55
C SER A 81 0.94 18.26 -9.58
N LYS A 82 1.13 18.57 -10.87
CA LYS A 82 0.75 17.67 -11.97
C LYS A 82 1.47 16.33 -11.88
N ASP A 83 2.78 16.38 -11.63
CA ASP A 83 3.61 15.18 -11.49
C ASP A 83 3.15 14.28 -10.34
N CYS A 84 2.66 14.85 -9.24
CA CYS A 84 2.10 14.08 -8.13
C CYS A 84 0.84 13.33 -8.54
N ASN A 85 -0.09 14.00 -9.22
CA ASN A 85 -1.33 13.38 -9.66
C ASN A 85 -1.07 12.26 -10.68
N GLU A 86 -0.18 12.51 -11.65
CA GLU A 86 0.22 11.49 -12.63
C GLU A 86 0.96 10.33 -11.96
N PHE A 87 1.82 10.59 -10.98
CA PHE A 87 2.49 9.55 -10.20
C PHE A 87 1.48 8.68 -9.45
N LEU A 88 0.49 9.29 -8.79
CA LEU A 88 -0.54 8.57 -8.05
C LEU A 88 -1.42 7.71 -8.96
N GLU A 89 -1.76 8.21 -10.16
CA GLU A 89 -2.51 7.44 -11.16
C GLU A 89 -1.72 6.21 -11.63
N LYS A 90 -0.46 6.40 -12.04
CA LYS A 90 0.39 5.29 -12.50
C LYS A 90 0.65 4.27 -11.38
N THR A 91 0.91 4.77 -10.18
CA THR A 91 1.19 3.91 -9.03
C THR A 91 -0.05 3.16 -8.58
N GLY A 92 -1.21 3.82 -8.50
CA GLY A 92 -2.48 3.18 -8.21
C GLY A 92 -2.78 2.07 -9.22
N GLY A 93 -2.67 2.37 -10.52
CA GLY A 93 -2.84 1.37 -11.57
C GLY A 93 -1.87 0.19 -11.47
N LEU A 94 -0.60 0.44 -11.11
CA LEU A 94 0.39 -0.61 -10.87
C LEU A 94 0.00 -1.49 -9.68
N LEU A 95 -0.40 -0.89 -8.55
CA LEU A 95 -0.79 -1.65 -7.36
C LEU A 95 -2.07 -2.45 -7.59
N SER A 96 -3.08 -1.86 -8.23
CA SER A 96 -4.32 -2.55 -8.62
C SER A 96 -4.05 -3.70 -9.61
N PHE A 97 -2.98 -3.61 -10.42
CA PHE A 97 -2.51 -4.72 -11.23
C PHE A 97 -1.80 -5.81 -10.42
N LEU A 98 -0.92 -5.44 -9.47
CA LEU A 98 -0.06 -6.37 -8.73
C LEU A 98 -0.78 -7.13 -7.61
N ILE A 99 -1.60 -6.44 -6.82
CA ILE A 99 -2.27 -6.97 -5.62
C ILE A 99 -3.02 -8.29 -5.91
N PRO A 100 -3.95 -8.38 -6.88
CA PRO A 100 -4.69 -9.62 -7.14
C PRO A 100 -3.78 -10.74 -7.66
N ARG A 101 -2.67 -10.42 -8.33
CA ARG A 101 -1.70 -11.40 -8.83
C ARG A 101 -0.87 -11.99 -7.69
N TYR A 102 -0.40 -11.15 -6.77
CA TYR A 102 0.26 -11.63 -5.58
C TYR A 102 -0.68 -12.47 -4.71
N ALA A 103 -1.96 -12.09 -4.62
CA ALA A 103 -2.95 -12.86 -3.87
C ALA A 103 -3.18 -14.25 -4.50
N ALA A 104 -3.25 -14.32 -5.83
CA ALA A 104 -3.38 -15.57 -6.56
C ALA A 104 -2.16 -16.51 -6.39
N GLU A 105 -0.96 -15.95 -6.21
CA GLU A 105 0.27 -16.70 -5.87
C GLU A 105 0.35 -17.10 -4.38
N GLY A 106 -0.69 -16.81 -3.58
CA GLY A 106 -0.78 -17.20 -2.17
C GLY A 106 -0.05 -16.26 -1.20
N LYS A 107 0.36 -15.06 -1.64
CA LYS A 107 0.94 -14.06 -0.75
C LYS A 107 -0.14 -13.51 0.18
N THR A 108 0.11 -13.51 1.49
CA THR A 108 -0.84 -13.05 2.51
C THR A 108 -0.59 -11.62 2.97
N TYR A 109 0.66 -11.15 2.89
CA TYR A 109 1.07 -9.79 3.24
C TYR A 109 1.82 -9.16 2.08
N PHE A 110 1.46 -7.94 1.71
CA PHE A 110 2.17 -7.16 0.70
C PHE A 110 2.48 -5.75 1.23
N THR A 111 3.75 -5.43 1.43
CA THR A 111 4.17 -4.15 2.01
C THR A 111 4.76 -3.21 0.94
N VAL A 112 4.15 -2.04 0.78
CA VAL A 112 4.62 -0.96 -0.07
C VAL A 112 5.24 0.14 0.79
N GLY A 113 6.54 0.36 0.64
CA GLY A 113 7.27 1.44 1.29
C GLY A 113 7.31 2.69 0.43
N ILE A 114 6.91 3.84 0.99
CA ILE A 114 6.95 5.15 0.34
C ILE A 114 7.99 6.02 1.06
N GLY A 115 9.06 6.37 0.35
CA GLY A 115 10.23 7.03 0.92
C GLY A 115 10.36 8.48 0.47
N CYS A 116 10.53 9.40 1.42
CA CYS A 116 11.08 10.74 1.16
C CYS A 116 12.37 10.94 1.98
N THR A 117 12.98 12.12 1.96
CA THR A 117 14.23 12.33 2.72
C THR A 117 14.03 12.16 4.22
N GLY A 118 13.04 12.85 4.80
CA GLY A 118 12.85 12.95 6.25
C GLY A 118 11.71 12.10 6.82
N GLY A 119 10.85 11.52 6.00
CA GLY A 119 9.74 10.68 6.44
C GLY A 119 8.53 11.42 7.05
N ARG A 120 8.50 12.76 6.95
CA ARG A 120 7.52 13.61 7.64
C ARG A 120 6.44 14.23 6.74
N HIS A 121 6.80 14.64 5.52
CA HIS A 121 5.91 15.42 4.62
C HIS A 121 5.42 14.59 3.43
N ARG A 122 6.24 14.54 2.36
CA ARG A 122 5.88 13.94 1.07
C ARG A 122 5.46 12.49 1.18
N SER A 123 6.27 11.66 1.84
CA SER A 123 5.94 10.23 1.95
C SER A 123 4.65 10.00 2.72
N VAL A 124 4.42 10.72 3.83
CA VAL A 124 3.16 10.63 4.60
C VAL A 124 1.96 11.03 3.73
N ALA A 125 2.02 12.20 3.06
CA ALA A 125 0.92 12.68 2.23
C ALA A 125 0.59 11.72 1.07
N ILE A 126 1.61 11.13 0.42
CA ILE A 126 1.42 10.15 -0.65
C ILE A 126 0.86 8.84 -0.13
N THR A 127 1.35 8.35 1.01
CA THR A 127 0.85 7.11 1.63
C THR A 127 -0.64 7.23 1.94
N GLU A 128 -1.07 8.34 2.54
CA GLU A 128 -2.48 8.59 2.86
C GLU A 128 -3.36 8.63 1.61
N GLU A 129 -2.95 9.43 0.61
CA GLU A 129 -3.70 9.59 -0.63
C GLU A 129 -3.81 8.28 -1.42
N LEU A 130 -2.71 7.53 -1.54
CA LEU A 130 -2.70 6.25 -2.24
C LEU A 130 -3.54 5.19 -1.52
N THR A 131 -3.54 5.19 -0.18
CA THR A 131 -4.38 4.29 0.62
C THR A 131 -5.86 4.57 0.38
N GLU A 132 -6.26 5.84 0.33
CA GLU A 132 -7.65 6.22 0.06
C GLU A 132 -8.10 5.79 -1.34
N ARG A 133 -7.26 5.98 -2.36
CA ARG A 133 -7.54 5.51 -3.72
C ARG A 133 -7.70 3.99 -3.79
N LEU A 134 -6.78 3.24 -3.17
CA LEU A 134 -6.85 1.78 -3.12
C LEU A 134 -8.11 1.28 -2.39
N ARG A 135 -8.53 1.97 -1.32
CA ARG A 135 -9.75 1.65 -0.57
C ARG A 135 -10.99 1.79 -1.43
N GLN A 136 -11.03 2.79 -2.31
CA GLN A 136 -12.15 3.01 -3.22
C GLN A 136 -12.19 1.99 -4.37
N GLU A 137 -11.03 1.51 -4.82
CA GLU A 137 -10.90 0.58 -5.94
C GLU A 137 -11.03 -0.91 -5.56
N ASN A 138 -10.65 -1.29 -4.32
CA ASN A 138 -10.49 -2.70 -3.94
C ASN A 138 -11.19 -3.02 -2.59
N THR A 139 -12.36 -3.64 -2.64
CA THR A 139 -13.12 -4.06 -1.43
C THR A 139 -12.67 -5.40 -0.83
N GLU A 140 -11.83 -6.14 -1.55
CA GLU A 140 -11.44 -7.52 -1.22
C GLU A 140 -10.08 -7.61 -0.50
N ILE A 141 -9.47 -6.48 -0.14
CA ILE A 141 -8.19 -6.43 0.57
C ILE A 141 -8.32 -5.73 1.92
N ASP A 142 -7.48 -6.13 2.86
CA ASP A 142 -7.33 -5.43 4.14
C ASP A 142 -6.19 -4.43 4.01
N LEU A 143 -6.50 -3.13 4.15
CA LEU A 143 -5.52 -2.05 4.05
C LEU A 143 -5.00 -1.66 5.43
N PHE A 144 -3.68 -1.62 5.58
CA PHE A 144 -3.01 -1.10 6.76
C PHE A 144 -2.10 0.07 6.40
N ILE A 145 -2.11 1.12 7.22
CA ILE A 145 -1.26 2.29 7.02
C ILE A 145 -0.33 2.46 8.22
N ARG A 146 0.94 2.82 7.95
CA ARG A 146 1.92 3.09 8.99
C ARG A 146 2.85 4.23 8.59
N HIS A 147 3.18 5.10 9.53
CA HIS A 147 4.14 6.17 9.34
C HIS A 147 5.33 5.99 10.29
N ARG A 148 6.46 5.52 9.76
CA ARG A 148 7.59 5.07 10.61
C ARG A 148 8.31 6.23 11.30
N ASP A 149 8.42 7.36 10.60
CA ASP A 149 9.32 8.46 10.98
C ASP A 149 8.59 9.81 11.13
N VAL A 150 7.25 9.85 11.11
CA VAL A 150 6.49 11.11 11.08
C VAL A 150 6.67 11.97 12.33
N GLU A 151 6.88 11.33 13.49
CA GLU A 151 7.11 11.99 14.79
C GLU A 151 8.60 12.26 15.10
N ARG A 152 9.53 11.87 14.21
CA ARG A 152 10.97 12.00 14.44
C ARG A 152 11.56 13.37 14.06
#